data_AF-A0A960PPJ3-F1
#
_entry.id   AF-A0A960PPJ3-F1
#
_cell.length_a   1.000
_cell.length_b   1.000
_cell.length_c   1.000
_cell.angle_alpha   90.00
_cell.angle_beta   90.00
_cell.angle_gamma   90.00
#
_symmetry.space_group_name_H-M   'P 1'
#
loop_
_entity.id
_entity.type
_entity.pdbx_description
1 polymer ?
#
loop_
_entity_poly.entity_id
_entity_poly.type
_entity_poly.pdbx_seq_one_letter_code
_entity_poly.pdbx_strand_id
1 'polypeptide(L)'
;MSHRPILLSLLFALVLVAVPAAALTYVPMEDGALADSAGVIAEVRVIDSSFARVGGRPYTDYQLEVDRVVKGGVSGSTLVVRVPGGRAPSGLSLEIQGAPRFRAGERALVFLSASEDGTYRLTQLSLSLFHIVDQGGQTYAARNLQGAHAMAMPGRRTPVRDGLRDYTEFRRWLEDRAVGLRTNADYFREVPTGTLQAIVDRFTLFEDGGTGLNFRWQEFDTGDPVTFFAHEGGQPGLTGGGFQEFQDSLAAWNADPGSSINLQYGGTTSLTGGLTLP
;
A
#
# COMPACT_ATOMS: atom_id res chain seq x y z
N MET A 1 24.09 45.51 -19.05
CA MET A 1 24.65 44.14 -19.06
C MET A 1 23.52 43.16 -18.81
N SER A 2 23.24 42.30 -19.78
CA SER A 2 22.05 41.43 -19.80
C SER A 2 22.32 40.16 -18.99
N HIS A 3 21.77 40.06 -17.78
CA HIS A 3 21.81 38.85 -16.94
C HIS A 3 20.78 37.77 -17.36
N ARG A 4 19.90 38.09 -18.33
CA ARG A 4 18.85 37.21 -18.85
C ARG A 4 19.33 35.86 -19.44
N PRO A 5 20.39 35.79 -20.25
CA PRO A 5 20.83 34.52 -20.82
C PRO A 5 21.43 33.59 -19.76
N ILE A 6 22.10 34.14 -18.74
CA ILE A 6 22.69 33.37 -17.65
C ILE A 6 21.59 32.78 -16.76
N LEU A 7 20.53 33.55 -16.47
CA LEU A 7 19.36 33.04 -15.73
C LEU A 7 18.64 31.92 -16.49
N LEU A 8 18.45 32.06 -17.81
CA LEU A 8 17.81 31.05 -18.65
C LEU A 8 18.63 29.75 -18.72
N SER A 9 19.96 29.86 -18.83
CA SER A 9 20.84 28.69 -18.82
C SER A 9 20.90 27.99 -17.46
N LEU A 10 20.87 28.73 -16.35
CA LEU A 10 20.78 28.17 -15.00
C LEU A 10 19.44 27.48 -14.75
N LEU A 11 18.33 28.05 -15.23
CA LEU A 11 17.00 27.43 -15.12
C LEU A 11 16.92 26.12 -15.93
N PHE A 12 17.51 26.11 -17.12
CA PHE A 12 17.56 24.92 -17.99
C PHE A 12 18.45 23.81 -17.39
N ALA A 13 19.59 24.19 -16.79
CA ALA A 13 20.46 23.26 -16.08
C ALA A 13 19.81 22.68 -14.80
N LEU A 14 18.96 23.45 -14.11
CA LEU A 14 18.23 22.98 -12.92
C LEU A 14 17.12 21.97 -13.28
N VAL A 15 16.49 22.11 -14.46
CA VAL A 15 15.46 21.18 -14.96
C VAL A 15 16.07 19.84 -15.41
N LEU A 16 17.31 19.83 -15.92
CA LEU A 16 17.98 18.59 -16.35
C LEU A 16 18.46 17.67 -15.21
N VAL A 17 18.42 18.13 -13.96
CA VAL A 17 18.81 17.33 -12.77
C VAL A 17 17.58 16.99 -11.92
N ALA A 18 16.39 16.93 -12.52
CA ALA A 18 15.19 16.44 -11.85
C ALA A 18 15.35 14.93 -11.56
N VAL A 19 15.93 14.62 -10.40
CA VAL A 19 15.93 13.26 -9.86
C VAL A 19 14.46 12.88 -9.63
N PRO A 20 13.99 11.69 -10.08
CA PRO A 20 12.66 11.22 -9.74
C PRO A 20 12.51 11.26 -8.21
N ALA A 21 11.60 12.09 -7.72
CA ALA A 21 11.35 12.20 -6.30
C ALA A 21 10.57 10.95 -5.89
N ALA A 22 11.26 9.98 -5.29
CA ALA A 22 10.60 8.86 -4.67
C ALA A 22 9.64 9.37 -3.59
N ALA A 23 8.35 9.06 -3.72
CA ALA A 23 7.30 9.57 -2.83
C ALA A 23 7.42 9.02 -1.39
N LEU A 24 8.06 7.85 -1.23
CA LEU A 24 8.49 7.30 0.05
C LEU A 24 9.98 6.94 -0.03
N THR A 25 10.77 7.50 0.86
CA THR A 25 12.17 7.12 1.03
C THR A 25 12.33 6.44 2.38
N TYR A 26 12.94 5.26 2.42
CA TYR A 26 13.08 4.49 3.67
C TYR A 26 14.49 3.97 3.86
N VAL A 27 14.87 3.74 5.11
CA VAL A 27 16.12 3.05 5.45
C VAL A 27 15.85 1.56 5.42
N PRO A 28 16.53 0.78 4.57
CA PRO A 28 16.33 -0.66 4.53
C PRO A 28 16.64 -1.31 5.88
N MET A 29 15.69 -2.12 6.34
CA MET A 29 15.75 -2.81 7.62
C MET A 29 15.71 -4.32 7.39
N GLU A 30 16.66 -5.02 8.00
CA GLU A 30 16.64 -6.48 8.04
C GLU A 30 15.52 -6.97 8.93
N ASP A 31 14.93 -8.12 8.59
CA ASP A 31 13.82 -8.69 9.35
C ASP A 31 14.18 -8.93 10.82
N GLY A 32 15.46 -9.18 11.12
CA GLY A 32 15.92 -9.35 12.50
C GLY A 32 15.86 -8.07 13.31
N ALA A 33 16.30 -6.97 12.71
CA ALA A 33 16.20 -5.66 13.35
C ALA A 33 14.74 -5.24 13.51
N LEU A 34 13.90 -5.51 12.50
CA LEU A 34 12.45 -5.25 12.57
C LEU A 34 11.81 -6.06 13.71
N ALA A 35 12.09 -7.36 13.76
CA ALA A 35 11.59 -8.25 14.80
C ALA A 35 12.05 -7.83 16.20
N ASP A 36 13.30 -7.37 16.35
CA ASP A 36 13.83 -6.88 17.63
C ASP A 36 13.12 -5.61 18.09
N SER A 37 12.86 -4.68 17.17
CA SER A 37 12.18 -3.41 17.47
C SER A 37 10.70 -3.56 17.82
N ALA A 38 10.06 -4.65 17.40
CA ALA A 38 8.64 -4.91 17.66
C ALA A 38 8.42 -5.44 19.08
N GLY A 39 7.46 -4.86 19.81
CA GLY A 39 7.02 -5.39 21.11
C GLY A 39 6.09 -6.59 20.96
N VAL A 40 5.31 -6.60 19.88
CA VAL A 40 4.38 -7.69 19.52
C VAL A 40 4.57 -8.05 18.04
N ILE A 41 4.56 -9.33 17.74
CA ILE A 41 4.45 -9.84 16.37
C ILE A 41 3.28 -10.82 16.34
N ALA A 42 2.34 -10.62 15.43
CA ALA A 42 1.14 -11.44 15.35
C ALA A 42 0.73 -11.73 13.91
N GLU A 43 0.27 -12.94 13.67
CA GLU A 43 -0.58 -13.28 12.53
C GLU A 43 -1.99 -12.83 12.84
N VAL A 44 -2.58 -12.11 11.89
CA VAL A 44 -3.89 -11.49 12.06
C VAL A 44 -4.73 -11.61 10.81
N ARG A 45 -6.05 -11.59 11.01
CA ARG A 45 -7.04 -11.37 9.96
C ARG A 45 -7.67 -10.00 10.13
N VAL A 46 -7.78 -9.27 9.04
CA VAL A 46 -8.42 -7.94 9.05
C VAL A 46 -9.93 -8.14 9.08
N ILE A 47 -10.62 -7.55 10.06
CA ILE A 47 -12.08 -7.60 10.15
C ILE A 47 -12.66 -6.44 9.36
N ASP A 48 -12.29 -5.22 9.75
CA ASP A 48 -12.83 -3.99 9.21
C ASP A 48 -11.89 -2.81 9.51
N SER A 49 -12.18 -1.65 8.92
CA SER A 49 -11.46 -0.40 9.18
C SER A 49 -12.42 0.77 9.40
N SER A 50 -12.00 1.73 10.21
CA SER A 50 -12.80 2.92 10.50
C SER A 50 -11.95 4.18 10.57
N PHE A 51 -12.55 5.33 10.23
CA PHE A 51 -11.90 6.61 10.38
C PHE A 51 -11.78 7.00 11.86
N ALA A 52 -10.58 7.41 12.26
CA ALA A 52 -10.30 7.95 13.58
C ALA A 52 -9.68 9.35 13.48
N ARG A 53 -9.84 10.14 14.55
CA ARG A 53 -9.21 11.46 14.67
C ARG A 53 -8.57 11.61 16.04
N VAL A 54 -7.25 11.80 16.06
CA VAL A 54 -6.47 11.96 17.29
C VAL A 54 -5.72 13.29 17.22
N GLY A 55 -5.97 14.18 18.19
CA GLY A 55 -5.36 15.51 18.20
C GLY A 55 -5.63 16.32 16.92
N GLY A 56 -6.80 16.14 16.30
CA GLY A 56 -7.18 16.80 15.04
C GLY A 56 -6.60 16.17 13.78
N ARG A 57 -5.68 15.20 13.90
CA ARG A 57 -5.08 14.51 12.75
C ARG A 57 -5.89 13.27 12.38
N PRO A 58 -6.10 12.99 11.09
CA PRO A 58 -6.83 11.82 10.63
C PRO A 58 -5.96 10.55 10.71
N TYR A 59 -6.63 9.46 11.10
CA TYR A 59 -6.10 8.10 11.18
C TYR A 59 -7.12 7.11 10.62
N THR A 60 -6.64 5.92 10.26
CA THR A 60 -7.45 4.73 10.02
C THR A 60 -7.18 3.72 11.14
N ASP A 61 -8.24 3.32 11.84
CA ASP A 61 -8.20 2.27 12.85
C ASP A 61 -8.63 0.96 12.20
N TYR A 62 -7.71 0.01 12.10
CA TYR A 62 -7.96 -1.34 11.59
C TYR A 62 -8.25 -2.28 12.75
N GLN A 63 -9.42 -2.92 12.72
CA GLN A 63 -9.80 -3.96 13.66
C GLN A 63 -9.29 -5.30 13.14
N LEU A 64 -8.39 -5.92 13.89
CA LEU A 64 -7.72 -7.16 13.48
C LEU A 64 -8.06 -8.27 14.48
N GLU A 65 -8.48 -9.42 13.97
CA GLU A 65 -8.55 -10.67 14.73
C GLU A 65 -7.16 -11.30 14.80
N VAL A 66 -6.77 -11.78 15.97
CA VAL A 66 -5.47 -12.41 16.20
C VAL A 66 -5.59 -13.91 16.01
N ASP A 67 -5.03 -14.40 14.91
CA ASP A 67 -4.95 -15.83 14.61
C ASP A 67 -3.84 -16.49 15.44
N ARG A 68 -2.70 -15.80 15.59
CA ARG A 68 -1.54 -16.31 16.34
C ARG A 68 -0.62 -15.19 16.82
N VAL A 69 -0.13 -15.30 18.05
CA VAL A 69 0.98 -14.47 18.55
C VAL A 69 2.31 -15.18 18.31
N VAL A 70 3.24 -14.48 17.66
CA VAL A 70 4.60 -14.95 17.35
C VAL A 70 5.62 -14.43 18.37
N LYS A 71 5.45 -13.17 18.80
CA LYS A 71 6.29 -12.51 19.81
C LYS A 71 5.43 -11.62 20.71
N GLY A 72 5.75 -11.57 21.99
CA GLY A 72 5.09 -10.68 22.95
C GLY A 72 3.75 -11.24 23.41
N GLY A 73 2.79 -10.35 23.68
CA GLY A 73 1.45 -10.72 24.12
C GLY A 73 0.40 -9.67 23.74
N VAL A 74 -0.83 -10.13 23.59
CA VAL A 74 -2.02 -9.31 23.35
C VAL A 74 -3.07 -9.67 24.41
N SER A 75 -3.84 -8.69 24.86
CA SER A 75 -4.79 -8.88 25.97
C SER A 75 -6.13 -9.52 25.55
N GLY A 76 -6.36 -9.73 24.26
CA GLY A 76 -7.60 -10.30 23.72
C GLY A 76 -7.41 -10.97 22.36
N SER A 77 -8.50 -11.45 21.78
CA SER A 77 -8.53 -12.07 20.45
C SER A 77 -8.60 -11.04 19.31
N THR A 78 -8.80 -9.76 19.64
CA THR A 78 -8.79 -8.66 18.68
C THR A 78 -7.86 -7.55 19.15
N LEU A 79 -7.33 -6.80 18.19
CA LEU A 79 -6.53 -5.62 18.42
C LEU A 79 -6.88 -4.52 17.42
N VAL A 80 -6.64 -3.27 17.79
CA VAL A 80 -6.81 -2.12 16.91
C VAL A 80 -5.44 -1.61 16.51
N VAL A 81 -5.12 -1.67 15.22
CA VAL A 81 -3.91 -1.02 14.67
C VAL A 81 -4.30 0.34 14.10
N ARG A 82 -3.73 1.39 14.66
CA ARG A 82 -3.93 2.76 14.21
C ARG A 82 -2.83 3.15 13.22
N VAL A 83 -3.23 3.50 12.00
CA VAL A 83 -2.34 3.94 10.92
C VAL A 83 -2.64 5.39 10.58
N PRO A 84 -1.63 6.28 10.49
CA PRO A 84 -1.82 7.65 10.03
C PRO A 84 -2.48 7.74 8.65
N GLY A 85 -3.40 8.69 8.46
CA GLY A 85 -4.09 8.92 7.19
C GLY A 85 -5.58 8.60 7.23
N GLY A 86 -6.21 8.37 6.09
CA GLY A 86 -7.60 7.92 6.00
C GLY A 86 -8.59 9.00 5.55
N ARG A 87 -9.82 8.57 5.27
CA ARG A 87 -10.89 9.38 4.68
C ARG A 87 -11.96 9.68 5.73
N ALA A 88 -12.18 10.97 5.99
CA ALA A 88 -13.25 11.42 6.86
C ALA A 88 -14.62 11.21 6.18
N PRO A 89 -15.71 11.04 6.95
CA PRO A 89 -17.06 10.96 6.41
C PRO A 89 -17.48 12.17 5.57
N SER A 90 -16.87 13.33 5.81
CA SER A 90 -17.08 14.55 5.01
C SER A 90 -16.43 14.50 3.61
N GLY A 91 -15.80 13.38 3.24
CA GLY A 91 -15.08 13.21 1.98
C GLY A 91 -13.63 13.71 1.97
N LEU A 92 -13.20 14.45 3.00
CA LEU A 92 -11.81 14.91 3.13
C LEU A 92 -10.90 13.73 3.50
N SER A 93 -9.91 13.43 2.67
CA SER A 93 -8.89 12.41 2.95
C SER A 93 -7.53 13.02 3.25
N LEU A 94 -6.78 12.37 4.14
CA LEU A 94 -5.33 12.55 4.24
C LEU A 94 -4.67 11.28 3.75
N GLU A 95 -3.91 11.44 2.67
CA GLU A 95 -3.13 10.38 2.06
C GLU A 95 -1.69 10.49 2.55
N ILE A 96 -1.18 9.42 3.14
CA ILE A 96 0.21 9.31 3.57
C ILE A 96 0.88 8.26 2.69
N GLN A 97 1.81 8.70 1.86
CA GLN A 97 2.57 7.84 0.98
C GLN A 97 3.33 6.79 1.81
N GLY A 98 3.15 5.51 1.46
CA GLY A 98 3.72 4.40 2.21
C GLY A 98 2.97 3.99 3.47
N ALA A 99 1.88 4.66 3.86
CA ALA A 99 1.01 4.12 4.90
C ALA A 99 0.40 2.81 4.38
N PRO A 100 0.58 1.68 5.09
CA PRO A 100 0.00 0.43 4.66
C PRO A 100 -1.52 0.48 4.76
N ARG A 101 -2.17 -0.20 3.82
CA ARG A 101 -3.61 -0.39 3.79
C ARG A 101 -3.93 -1.86 3.95
N PHE A 102 -5.03 -2.13 4.63
CA PHE A 102 -5.54 -3.48 4.79
C PHE A 102 -6.85 -3.69 4.03
N ARG A 103 -7.03 -4.88 3.46
CA ARG A 103 -8.32 -5.39 2.94
C ARG A 103 -9.05 -6.15 4.03
N ALA A 104 -10.35 -5.91 4.18
CA ALA A 104 -11.19 -6.78 5.01
C ALA A 104 -11.04 -8.25 4.54
N GLY A 105 -10.88 -9.15 5.50
CA GLY A 105 -10.69 -10.58 5.28
C GLY A 105 -9.26 -11.03 4.93
N GLU A 106 -8.32 -10.12 4.62
CA GLU A 106 -6.95 -10.55 4.31
C GLU A 106 -6.18 -10.98 5.57
N ARG A 107 -5.21 -11.87 5.37
CA ARG A 107 -4.28 -12.33 6.41
C ARG A 107 -2.97 -11.56 6.31
N ALA A 108 -2.44 -11.16 7.46
CA ALA A 108 -1.18 -10.44 7.53
C ALA A 108 -0.35 -10.88 8.73
N LEU A 109 0.96 -10.70 8.62
CA LEU A 109 1.90 -10.74 9.74
C LEU A 109 2.30 -9.31 10.07
N VAL A 110 1.95 -8.84 11.26
CA VAL A 110 2.14 -7.46 11.71
C VAL A 110 3.19 -7.36 12.81
N PHE A 111 4.01 -6.31 12.73
CA PHE A 111 5.05 -5.97 13.69
C PHE A 111 4.66 -4.69 14.43
N LEU A 112 4.31 -4.83 15.70
CA LEU A 112 3.57 -3.84 16.44
C LEU A 112 4.34 -3.35 17.68
N SER A 113 3.97 -2.14 18.10
CA SER A 113 4.26 -1.60 19.41
C SER A 113 2.96 -1.11 20.04
N ALA A 114 2.78 -1.36 21.33
CA ALA A 114 1.61 -0.91 22.06
C ALA A 114 1.66 0.61 22.26
N SER A 115 0.51 1.24 22.16
CA SER A 115 0.26 2.63 22.53
C SER A 115 -0.33 2.70 23.93
N GLU A 116 -0.20 3.86 24.58
CA GLU A 116 -0.75 4.09 25.93
C GLU A 116 -2.28 4.03 25.98
N ASP A 117 -2.95 4.30 24.86
CA ASP A 117 -4.40 4.29 24.71
C ASP A 117 -4.99 2.89 24.44
N GLY A 118 -4.16 1.84 24.52
CA GLY A 118 -4.57 0.45 24.28
C GLY A 118 -4.62 0.06 22.80
N THR A 119 -4.38 1.01 21.88
CA THR A 119 -4.19 0.68 20.46
C THR A 119 -2.77 0.17 20.19
N TYR A 120 -2.54 -0.33 18.99
CA TYR A 120 -1.22 -0.67 18.49
C TYR A 120 -0.83 0.21 17.32
N ARG A 121 0.47 0.45 17.16
CA ARG A 121 1.05 1.10 15.98
C ARG A 121 2.04 0.18 15.29
N LEU A 122 2.15 0.32 13.98
CA LEU A 122 3.20 -0.32 13.21
C LEU A 122 4.55 0.28 13.57
N THR A 123 5.55 -0.56 13.86
CA THR A 123 6.86 -0.09 14.33
C THR A 123 7.61 0.73 13.29
N GLN A 124 7.44 0.41 12.01
CA GLN A 124 8.16 0.99 10.86
C GLN A 124 7.23 1.19 9.63
N LEU A 125 5.98 1.59 9.86
CA LEU A 125 4.96 1.75 8.80
C LEU A 125 4.91 0.53 7.87
N SER A 126 5.11 0.69 6.55
CA SER A 126 5.00 -0.38 5.55
C SER A 126 6.02 -1.51 5.75
N LEU A 127 7.16 -1.26 6.39
CA LEU A 127 8.13 -2.33 6.69
C LEU A 127 7.61 -3.30 7.74
N SER A 128 6.69 -2.86 8.60
CA SER A 128 6.11 -3.65 9.69
C SER A 128 4.98 -4.58 9.28
N LEU A 129 4.69 -4.67 7.98
CA LEU A 129 3.60 -5.47 7.44
C LEU A 129 4.14 -6.48 6.44
N PHE A 130 3.65 -7.71 6.55
CA PHE A 130 3.70 -8.68 5.46
C PHE A 130 2.31 -9.21 5.18
N HIS A 131 1.88 -9.17 3.92
CA HIS A 131 0.68 -9.86 3.46
C HIS A 131 0.97 -11.36 3.39
N ILE A 132 0.07 -12.18 3.93
CA ILE A 132 0.16 -13.63 3.86
C ILE A 132 -0.65 -14.09 2.65
N VAL A 133 0.02 -14.67 1.67
CA VAL A 133 -0.57 -15.06 0.39
C VAL A 133 -0.32 -16.52 0.09
N ASP A 134 -1.33 -17.20 -0.43
CA ASP A 134 -1.23 -18.59 -0.87
C ASP A 134 -1.06 -18.61 -2.39
N GLN A 135 0.06 -19.15 -2.88
CA GLN A 135 0.38 -19.22 -4.31
C GLN A 135 1.04 -20.56 -4.64
N GLY A 136 0.50 -21.28 -5.62
CA GLY A 136 1.10 -22.54 -6.09
C GLY A 136 1.20 -23.63 -5.01
N GLY A 137 0.27 -23.63 -4.04
CA GLY A 137 0.25 -24.58 -2.93
C GLY A 137 1.22 -24.25 -1.78
N GLN A 138 1.93 -23.12 -1.86
CA GLN A 138 2.82 -22.62 -0.82
C GLN A 138 2.31 -21.28 -0.26
N THR A 139 2.47 -21.07 1.03
CA THR A 139 2.14 -19.80 1.69
C THR A 139 3.39 -18.92 1.81
N TYR A 140 3.27 -17.66 1.42
CA TYR A 140 4.36 -16.69 1.48
C TYR A 140 3.98 -15.47 2.32
N ALA A 141 4.98 -14.86 2.94
CA ALA A 141 4.90 -13.51 3.50
C ALA A 141 5.55 -12.53 2.51
N ALA A 142 4.72 -11.63 1.98
CA ALA A 142 5.08 -10.64 0.98
C ALA A 142 5.06 -9.24 1.59
N ARG A 143 6.12 -8.45 1.35
CA ARG A 143 6.13 -7.04 1.72
C ARG A 143 5.79 -6.20 0.50
N ASN A 144 4.84 -5.28 0.64
CA ASN A 144 4.56 -4.31 -0.41
C ASN A 144 5.30 -2.99 -0.15
N LEU A 145 6.35 -2.75 -0.93
CA LEU A 145 7.12 -1.49 -0.94
C LEU A 145 7.07 -0.81 -2.31
N GLN A 146 6.05 -1.09 -3.13
CA GLN A 146 5.95 -0.52 -4.46
C GLN A 146 5.90 1.02 -4.39
N GLY A 147 6.70 1.68 -5.23
CA GLY A 147 6.85 3.16 -5.23
C GLY A 147 7.73 3.72 -4.12
N ALA A 148 8.31 2.87 -3.25
CA ALA A 148 9.28 3.28 -2.24
C ALA A 148 10.73 3.18 -2.76
N HIS A 149 11.57 4.11 -2.34
CA HIS A 149 12.99 4.11 -2.64
C HIS A 149 13.79 3.80 -1.37
N ALA A 150 14.55 2.71 -1.44
CA ALA A 150 15.53 2.35 -0.43
C ALA A 150 16.68 3.37 -0.42
N MET A 151 16.93 4.04 0.70
CA MET A 151 18.13 4.87 0.85
C MET A 151 19.38 3.99 0.80
N ALA A 152 20.28 4.31 -0.13
CA ALA A 152 21.63 3.75 -0.10
C ALA A 152 22.34 4.26 1.15
N MET A 153 22.68 3.36 2.06
CA MET A 153 23.44 3.68 3.27
C MET A 153 24.94 3.63 2.96
N PRO A 154 25.68 4.75 3.06
CA PRO A 154 27.13 4.76 2.85
C PRO A 154 27.82 3.77 3.80
N GLY A 155 28.62 2.86 3.26
CA GLY A 155 29.37 1.86 4.03
C GLY A 155 28.68 0.51 4.24
N ARG A 156 27.40 0.34 3.86
CA ARG A 156 26.73 -0.96 3.88
C ARG A 156 27.03 -1.71 2.58
N ARG A 157 27.81 -2.81 2.66
CA ARG A 157 28.30 -3.57 1.48
C ARG A 157 27.26 -4.51 0.88
N THR A 158 26.21 -4.86 1.62
CA THR A 158 25.19 -5.82 1.20
C THR A 158 23.83 -5.13 1.17
N PRO A 159 23.09 -5.18 0.04
CA PRO A 159 21.71 -4.75 0.00
C PRO A 159 20.91 -5.56 1.02
N VAL A 160 19.98 -4.91 1.72
CA VAL A 160 18.96 -5.65 2.48
C VAL A 160 18.14 -6.43 1.46
N ARG A 161 18.10 -7.75 1.62
CA ARG A 161 17.32 -8.62 0.74
C ARG A 161 15.85 -8.31 0.93
N ASP A 162 15.23 -7.80 -0.12
CA ASP A 162 13.78 -7.76 -0.24
C ASP A 162 13.33 -8.87 -1.19
N GLY A 163 12.21 -9.52 -0.87
CA GLY A 163 11.74 -10.72 -1.57
C GLY A 163 10.70 -11.50 -0.78
N LEU A 164 10.13 -12.55 -1.39
CA LEU A 164 9.17 -13.40 -0.69
C LEU A 164 9.86 -14.22 0.39
N ARG A 165 9.20 -14.32 1.54
CA ARG A 165 9.54 -15.27 2.58
C ARG A 165 8.59 -16.46 2.49
N ASP A 166 9.11 -17.68 2.57
CA ASP A 166 8.30 -18.84 2.93
C ASP A 166 7.69 -18.58 4.29
N TYR A 167 6.36 -18.55 4.38
CA TYR A 167 5.68 -18.10 5.60
C TYR A 167 5.97 -19.02 6.78
N THR A 168 6.03 -20.33 6.55
CA THR A 168 6.20 -21.32 7.62
C THR A 168 7.60 -21.22 8.21
N GLU A 169 8.63 -21.13 7.37
CA GLU A 169 10.01 -20.99 7.80
C GLU A 169 10.27 -19.63 8.44
N PHE A 170 9.69 -18.56 7.88
CA PHE A 170 9.84 -17.21 8.42
C PHE A 170 9.20 -17.08 9.79
N ARG A 171 7.97 -17.59 9.97
CA ARG A 171 7.31 -17.63 11.27
C ARG A 171 8.15 -18.40 12.29
N ARG A 172 8.64 -19.59 11.96
CA ARG A 172 9.50 -20.38 12.87
C ARG A 172 10.75 -19.60 13.25
N TRP A 173 11.39 -18.95 12.28
CA TRP A 173 12.57 -18.12 12.52
C TRP A 173 12.28 -16.94 13.46
N LEU A 174 11.09 -16.33 13.35
CA LEU A 174 10.65 -15.27 14.27
C LEU A 174 10.37 -15.80 15.68
N GLU A 175 9.76 -16.99 15.80
CA GLU A 175 9.52 -17.68 17.09
C GLU A 175 10.85 -17.99 17.79
N ASP A 176 11.81 -18.57 17.06
CA ASP A 176 13.17 -18.81 17.55
C ASP A 176 13.81 -17.50 18.04
N ARG A 177 13.71 -16.44 17.24
CA ARG A 177 14.26 -15.13 17.58
C ARG A 177 13.63 -14.54 18.84
N ALA A 178 12.32 -14.71 19.01
CA ALA A 178 11.55 -14.21 20.15
C ALA A 178 11.99 -14.84 21.47
N VAL A 179 12.46 -16.09 21.45
CA VAL A 179 13.03 -16.78 22.63
C VAL A 179 14.55 -16.65 22.75
N GLY A 180 15.17 -15.77 21.94
CA GLY A 180 16.60 -15.46 22.02
C GLY A 180 17.51 -16.32 21.15
N LEU A 181 16.97 -17.29 20.40
CA LEU A 181 17.75 -18.08 19.45
C LEU A 181 18.09 -17.23 18.21
N ARG A 182 19.23 -17.53 17.58
CA ARG A 182 19.70 -16.82 16.38
C ARG A 182 19.99 -17.86 15.30
N THR A 183 18.99 -18.10 14.47
CA THR A 183 19.05 -19.00 13.31
C THR A 183 19.30 -18.20 12.02
N ASN A 184 19.81 -18.88 11.00
CA ASN A 184 20.06 -18.27 9.70
C ASN A 184 18.74 -17.90 9.00
N ALA A 185 18.78 -16.83 8.20
CA ALA A 185 17.61 -16.31 7.47
C ALA A 185 17.35 -17.09 6.16
N ASP A 186 17.13 -18.40 6.28
CA ASP A 186 17.02 -19.32 5.13
C ASP A 186 15.61 -19.40 4.53
N TYR A 187 14.69 -18.55 5.01
CA TYR A 187 13.28 -18.52 4.60
C TYR A 187 13.00 -17.78 3.29
N PHE A 188 13.97 -17.07 2.72
CA PHE A 188 13.74 -16.33 1.47
C PHE A 188 13.58 -17.28 0.29
N ARG A 189 12.63 -16.99 -0.59
CA ARG A 189 12.36 -17.74 -1.82
C ARG A 189 12.54 -16.86 -3.04
N GLU A 190 13.16 -17.42 -4.06
CA GLU A 190 13.12 -16.86 -5.41
C GLU A 190 11.81 -17.25 -6.05
N VAL A 191 11.09 -16.26 -6.57
CA VAL A 191 9.86 -16.47 -7.31
C VAL A 191 10.00 -15.67 -8.61
N PRO A 192 9.53 -16.19 -9.76
CA PRO A 192 9.56 -15.43 -11.00
C PRO A 192 8.96 -14.04 -10.82
N THR A 193 9.62 -13.01 -11.36
CA THR A 193 9.26 -11.59 -11.18
C THR A 193 7.79 -11.31 -11.48
N GLY A 194 7.20 -11.98 -12.48
CA GLY A 194 5.78 -11.81 -12.83
C GLY A 194 4.79 -12.27 -11.75
N THR A 195 5.16 -13.26 -10.94
CA THR A 195 4.30 -13.75 -9.83
C THR A 195 4.39 -12.82 -8.62
N LEU A 196 5.56 -12.24 -8.37
CA LEU A 196 5.74 -11.20 -7.35
C LEU A 196 4.91 -9.95 -7.68
N GLN A 197 4.97 -9.52 -8.94
CA GLN A 197 4.14 -8.44 -9.47
C GLN A 197 2.65 -8.76 -9.24
N ALA A 198 2.16 -9.95 -9.62
CA ALA A 198 0.75 -10.31 -9.40
C ALA A 198 0.33 -10.40 -7.92
N ILE A 199 1.28 -10.69 -7.01
CA ILE A 199 1.05 -10.78 -5.56
C ILE A 199 1.06 -9.39 -4.89
N VAL A 200 1.90 -8.48 -5.39
CA VAL A 200 2.25 -7.21 -4.72
C VAL A 200 1.74 -5.98 -5.47
N ASP A 201 1.73 -6.00 -6.80
CA ASP A 201 1.29 -4.88 -7.62
C ASP A 201 -0.21 -4.74 -7.63
N ARG A 202 -0.63 -3.51 -7.38
CA ARG A 202 -2.01 -3.09 -7.49
C ARG A 202 -2.06 -1.85 -8.37
N PHE A 203 -2.56 -2.09 -9.58
CA PHE A 203 -2.93 -1.20 -10.69
C PHE A 203 -2.44 0.26 -10.60
N THR A 204 -1.61 0.68 -11.56
CA THR A 204 -1.25 2.08 -11.82
C THR A 204 -2.20 2.68 -12.85
N LEU A 205 -2.83 3.82 -12.55
CA LEU A 205 -3.78 4.49 -13.45
C LEU A 205 -3.03 5.31 -14.54
N PHE A 206 -2.08 6.17 -14.14
CA PHE A 206 -1.20 6.90 -15.04
C PHE A 206 0.12 7.25 -14.35
N GLU A 207 1.22 7.27 -15.10
CA GLU A 207 2.49 7.87 -14.68
C GLU A 207 2.51 9.32 -15.19
N ASP A 208 2.67 10.30 -14.29
CA ASP A 208 2.87 11.70 -14.69
C ASP A 208 4.22 11.82 -15.42
N GLY A 209 4.17 12.05 -16.73
CA GLY A 209 5.35 12.17 -17.58
C GLY A 209 6.29 13.34 -17.22
N GLY A 210 5.86 14.28 -16.36
CA GLY A 210 6.70 15.36 -15.85
C GLY A 210 7.43 15.04 -14.54
N THR A 211 6.88 14.13 -13.72
CA THR A 211 7.41 13.84 -12.37
C THR A 211 7.76 12.37 -12.13
N GLY A 212 7.36 11.46 -13.02
CA GLY A 212 7.44 10.01 -12.81
C GLY A 212 6.56 9.52 -11.67
N LEU A 213 5.55 10.30 -11.26
CA LEU A 213 4.68 9.94 -10.15
C LEU A 213 3.51 9.11 -10.67
N ASN A 214 3.31 7.94 -10.05
CA ASN A 214 2.17 7.10 -10.33
C ASN A 214 0.92 7.67 -9.64
N PHE A 215 -0.02 8.17 -10.43
CA PHE A 215 -1.40 8.30 -10.00
C PHE A 215 -2.04 6.92 -10.10
N ARG A 216 -2.64 6.44 -9.01
CA ARG A 216 -3.32 5.15 -8.97
C ARG A 216 -4.58 5.20 -8.12
N TRP A 217 -5.55 4.35 -8.48
CA TRP A 217 -6.72 4.09 -7.64
C TRP A 217 -6.30 3.22 -6.46
N GLN A 218 -6.59 3.69 -5.25
CA GLN A 218 -6.26 2.95 -4.02
C GLN A 218 -7.48 2.20 -3.49
N GLU A 219 -8.68 2.51 -3.97
CA GLU A 219 -9.94 1.84 -3.64
C GLU A 219 -9.88 0.34 -3.94
N PHE A 220 -9.27 -0.02 -5.07
CA PHE A 220 -9.04 -1.41 -5.41
C PHE A 220 -8.17 -2.14 -4.38
N ASP A 221 -7.29 -1.42 -3.67
CA ASP A 221 -6.47 -1.98 -2.59
C ASP A 221 -7.30 -2.41 -1.38
N THR A 222 -8.53 -1.94 -1.20
CA THR A 222 -9.45 -2.37 -0.15
C THR A 222 -10.57 -3.27 -0.67
N GLY A 223 -10.63 -3.50 -2.00
CA GLY A 223 -11.74 -4.18 -2.68
C GLY A 223 -12.90 -3.22 -3.00
N ASP A 224 -12.75 -1.94 -2.69
CA ASP A 224 -13.75 -0.92 -2.94
C ASP A 224 -13.83 -0.61 -4.45
N PRO A 225 -15.04 -0.32 -4.95
CA PRO A 225 -15.20 0.08 -6.33
C PRO A 225 -14.80 1.54 -6.54
N VAL A 226 -14.38 1.86 -7.77
CA VAL A 226 -14.35 3.24 -8.27
C VAL A 226 -15.57 3.43 -9.16
N THR A 227 -16.50 4.28 -8.73
CA THR A 227 -17.73 4.57 -9.45
C THR A 227 -17.53 5.72 -10.43
N PHE A 228 -17.83 5.46 -11.70
CA PHE A 228 -17.87 6.46 -12.76
C PHE A 228 -19.32 6.82 -13.09
N PHE A 229 -19.54 8.10 -13.37
CA PHE A 229 -20.81 8.63 -13.87
C PHE A 229 -20.60 9.20 -15.27
N ALA A 230 -21.58 9.02 -16.15
CA ALA A 230 -21.57 9.67 -17.45
C ALA A 230 -22.42 10.95 -17.41
N HIS A 231 -22.03 11.98 -18.15
CA HIS A 231 -22.88 13.16 -18.25
C HIS A 231 -24.20 12.80 -18.95
N GLU A 232 -25.33 13.28 -18.44
CA GLU A 232 -26.68 12.94 -18.93
C GLU A 232 -26.91 13.29 -20.40
N GLY A 233 -26.19 14.29 -20.91
CA GLY A 233 -26.20 14.67 -22.32
C GLY A 233 -25.52 13.67 -23.26
N GLY A 234 -24.81 12.67 -22.74
CA GLY A 234 -24.04 11.70 -23.52
C GLY A 234 -22.89 12.33 -24.31
N GLN A 235 -22.19 11.50 -25.08
CA GLN A 235 -21.15 11.95 -26.00
C GLN A 235 -21.78 12.38 -27.35
N PRO A 236 -21.65 13.66 -27.75
CA PRO A 236 -22.17 14.13 -29.03
C PRO A 236 -21.58 13.34 -30.20
N GLY A 237 -22.45 12.94 -31.14
CA GLY A 237 -22.07 12.20 -32.34
C GLY A 237 -22.06 10.67 -32.19
N LEU A 238 -22.35 10.13 -31.00
CA LEU A 238 -22.53 8.69 -30.78
C LEU A 238 -24.01 8.31 -30.68
N THR A 239 -24.42 7.29 -31.42
CA THR A 239 -25.74 6.69 -31.30
C THR A 239 -25.93 6.18 -29.87
N GLY A 240 -27.09 6.49 -29.25
CA GLY A 240 -27.33 6.09 -27.86
C GLY A 240 -26.49 6.84 -26.82
N GLY A 241 -25.80 7.93 -27.20
CA GLY A 241 -25.05 8.78 -26.28
C GLY A 241 -23.72 8.21 -25.79
N GLY A 242 -23.28 7.05 -26.31
CA GLY A 242 -22.02 6.42 -25.92
C GLY A 242 -22.07 5.67 -24.57
N PHE A 243 -23.25 5.57 -23.94
CA PHE A 243 -23.38 5.00 -22.59
C PHE A 243 -23.12 3.48 -22.55
N GLN A 244 -23.50 2.76 -23.61
CA GLN A 244 -23.27 1.31 -23.67
C GLN A 244 -21.79 1.04 -23.87
N GLU A 245 -21.15 1.75 -24.79
CA GLU A 245 -19.72 1.65 -25.07
C GLU A 245 -18.89 1.98 -23.83
N PHE A 246 -19.33 2.97 -23.04
CA PHE A 246 -18.68 3.29 -21.76
C PHE A 246 -18.79 2.15 -20.76
N GLN A 247 -20.00 1.59 -20.57
CA GLN A 247 -20.21 0.44 -19.67
C GLN A 247 -19.44 -0.80 -20.12
N ASP A 248 -19.41 -1.08 -21.43
CA ASP A 248 -18.65 -2.19 -22.02
C ASP A 248 -17.14 -2.00 -21.76
N SER A 249 -16.65 -0.76 -21.83
CA SER A 249 -15.26 -0.45 -21.48
C SER A 249 -14.96 -0.74 -20.00
N LEU A 250 -15.81 -0.31 -19.06
CA LEU A 250 -15.62 -0.62 -17.64
C LEU A 250 -15.64 -2.14 -17.39
N ALA A 251 -16.56 -2.84 -18.03
CA ALA A 251 -16.66 -4.30 -17.95
C ALA A 251 -15.40 -4.99 -18.50
N ALA A 252 -14.85 -4.50 -19.61
CA ALA A 252 -13.61 -5.04 -20.18
C ALA A 252 -12.42 -4.93 -19.22
N TRP A 253 -12.27 -3.80 -18.52
CA TRP A 253 -11.24 -3.65 -17.49
C TRP A 253 -11.44 -4.58 -16.29
N ASN A 254 -12.68 -4.76 -15.84
CA ASN A 254 -13.02 -5.69 -14.76
C ASN A 254 -12.86 -7.17 -15.15
N ALA A 255 -12.85 -7.49 -16.45
CA ALA A 255 -12.76 -8.87 -16.92
C ALA A 255 -11.33 -9.44 -16.90
N ASP A 256 -10.31 -8.62 -16.58
CA ASP A 256 -8.94 -9.09 -16.46
C ASP A 256 -8.75 -9.90 -15.16
N PRO A 257 -8.51 -11.23 -15.24
CA PRO A 257 -8.38 -12.09 -14.07
C PRO A 257 -7.09 -11.84 -13.27
N GLY A 258 -6.10 -11.14 -13.84
CA GLY A 258 -4.88 -10.74 -13.16
C GLY A 258 -5.00 -9.40 -12.43
N SER A 259 -6.16 -8.74 -12.52
CA SER A 259 -6.37 -7.40 -12.00
C SER A 259 -7.30 -7.39 -10.80
N SER A 260 -7.11 -6.40 -9.92
CA SER A 260 -8.04 -6.11 -8.80
C SER A 260 -8.95 -4.92 -9.08
N ILE A 261 -8.99 -4.44 -10.33
CA ILE A 261 -9.85 -3.35 -10.75
C ILE A 261 -11.32 -3.72 -10.52
N ASN A 262 -12.07 -2.77 -9.97
CA ASN A 262 -13.52 -2.86 -9.78
C ASN A 262 -14.16 -1.52 -10.16
N LEU A 263 -14.38 -1.31 -11.45
CA LEU A 263 -15.06 -0.13 -11.98
C LEU A 263 -16.57 -0.35 -11.98
N GLN A 264 -17.32 0.64 -11.49
CA GLN A 264 -18.78 0.60 -11.48
C GLN A 264 -19.36 1.77 -12.26
N TYR A 265 -20.42 1.49 -13.01
CA TYR A 265 -21.24 2.53 -13.61
C TYR A 265 -22.31 2.99 -12.61
N GLY A 266 -22.17 4.23 -12.13
CA GLY A 266 -23.10 4.85 -11.18
C GLY A 266 -24.35 5.47 -11.83
N GLY A 267 -24.46 5.43 -13.16
CA GLY A 267 -25.53 6.07 -13.92
C GLY A 267 -25.10 7.43 -14.48
N THR A 268 -26.09 8.28 -14.75
CA THR A 268 -25.87 9.60 -15.34
C THR A 268 -25.83 10.72 -14.30
N THR A 269 -25.13 11.81 -14.63
CA THR A 269 -25.04 13.02 -13.82
C THR A 269 -25.18 14.29 -14.68
N SER A 270 -25.68 15.39 -14.11
CA SER A 270 -25.67 16.71 -14.74
C SER A 270 -24.44 17.54 -14.38
N LEU A 271 -23.52 16.98 -13.58
CA LEU A 271 -22.29 17.63 -13.15
C LEU A 271 -21.32 17.75 -14.34
N THR A 272 -20.91 18.98 -14.65
CA THR A 272 -19.97 19.28 -15.75
C THR A 272 -18.54 19.53 -15.29
N GLY A 273 -18.31 19.64 -13.98
CA GLY A 273 -16.98 19.67 -13.38
C GLY A 273 -16.55 18.25 -13.05
N GLY A 274 -15.65 17.66 -13.84
CA GLY A 274 -15.33 16.22 -13.82
C GLY A 274 -14.87 15.61 -12.48
N LEU A 275 -14.67 16.41 -11.42
CA LEU A 275 -14.37 15.95 -10.05
C LEU A 275 -15.11 16.82 -9.02
N THR A 276 -16.42 16.67 -8.92
CA THR A 276 -17.19 17.21 -7.78
C THR A 276 -17.59 16.06 -6.88
N LEU A 277 -17.29 16.17 -5.59
CA LEU A 277 -17.75 15.23 -4.56
C LEU A 277 -19.29 15.19 -4.56
N PRO A 278 -19.90 14.02 -4.30
CA PRO A 278 -21.34 13.92 -4.05
C PRO A 278 -21.77 14.76 -2.84
#